data_AF-A0A2Z6RSB1-F1
#
_entry.id   AF-A0A2Z6RSB1-F1
#
_cell.length_a   1.000
_cell.length_b   1.000
_cell.length_c   1.000
_cell.angle_alpha   90.00
_cell.angle_beta   90.00
_cell.angle_gamma   90.00
#
_symmetry.space_group_name_H-M   'P 1'
#
loop_
_entity.id
_entity.type
_entity.pdbx_description
1 polymer ?
#
loop_
_entity_poly.entity_id
_entity_poly.type
_entity_poly.pdbx_seq_one_letter_code
_entity_poly.pdbx_strand_id
1 'polypeptide(L)'
;MALWLFEKLSVGYGKSYDDTSHYPSIQQSAVNFSIGKGKFQILKDFTNHREYSHFEIFRVSIEKKDTPLFRYNYHNVYTHIDFTHAKALGLQVTLIQDGASNALIYEKETQIRDGEVLDSIVPIGEEQWRFQFTNPGNPFKGEYPRIAPFLLAYSQKFISKMVQLYIDKVRHIHTNGFILEEDVNNSPLYTCSKDAFKTLKALKFEREEECHVKNANQVV
;
A
#
# COMPACT_ATOMS: atom_id res chain seq x y z
N MET A 1 9.76 -9.60 -4.23
CA MET A 1 8.91 -8.58 -3.57
C MET A 1 9.80 -7.38 -3.30
N ALA A 2 9.70 -6.31 -4.08
CA ALA A 2 10.58 -5.17 -3.90
C ALA A 2 10.04 -4.29 -2.76
N LEU A 3 10.77 -4.17 -1.66
CA LEU A 3 10.49 -3.22 -0.58
C LEU A 3 10.50 -1.80 -1.16
N TRP A 4 9.55 -0.94 -0.78
CA TRP A 4 9.70 0.47 -1.09
C TRP A 4 10.81 1.00 -0.21
N LEU A 5 11.85 1.55 -0.82
CA LEU A 5 13.01 2.06 -0.11
C LEU A 5 13.31 3.43 -0.69
N PHE A 6 13.12 4.46 0.12
CA PHE A 6 13.65 5.79 -0.15
C PHE A 6 14.73 6.09 0.88
N GLU A 7 15.91 6.49 0.42
CA GLU A 7 17.05 6.82 1.27
C GLU A 7 17.69 8.11 0.79
N LYS A 8 17.69 9.11 1.67
CA LYS A 8 18.49 10.32 1.51
C LYS A 8 19.73 10.14 2.37
N LEU A 9 20.91 10.09 1.74
CA LEU A 9 22.19 10.02 2.45
C LEU A 9 22.28 11.18 3.44
N SER A 10 22.30 10.88 4.73
CA SER A 10 22.58 11.85 5.79
C SER A 10 23.13 11.17 7.03
N VAL A 11 24.07 11.85 7.66
CA VAL A 11 24.45 11.64 9.06
C VAL A 11 23.69 12.68 9.87
N GLY A 12 22.95 12.26 10.90
CA GLY A 12 22.20 13.17 11.75
C GLY A 12 21.24 12.45 12.68
N TYR A 13 20.69 13.18 13.65
CA TYR A 13 19.70 12.65 14.58
C TYR A 13 18.35 12.47 13.90
N GLY A 14 17.71 11.32 14.11
CA GLY A 14 16.41 11.03 13.51
C GLY A 14 15.52 10.20 14.41
N LYS A 15 14.20 10.38 14.24
CA LYS A 15 13.16 9.61 14.92
C LYS A 15 12.49 8.66 13.92
N SER A 16 12.39 7.39 14.32
CA SER A 16 11.77 6.32 13.54
C SER A 16 10.33 6.11 13.97
N TYR A 17 9.44 6.12 12.97
CA TYR A 17 8.01 5.90 13.14
C TYR A 17 7.58 4.70 12.32
N ASP A 18 6.74 3.85 12.91
CA ASP A 18 6.16 2.67 12.25
C ASP A 18 4.66 2.62 12.51
N ASP A 19 3.89 2.06 11.57
CA ASP A 19 2.46 1.87 11.76
C ASP A 19 2.14 0.48 12.32
N THR A 20 1.49 0.45 13.48
CA THR A 20 1.16 -0.79 14.18
C THR A 20 0.12 -1.58 13.41
N SER A 21 0.50 -2.81 13.03
CA SER A 21 -0.39 -3.76 12.35
C SER A 21 -1.01 -3.15 11.07
N HIS A 22 -0.18 -2.48 10.26
CA HIS A 22 -0.61 -1.75 9.07
C HIS A 22 -1.47 -2.60 8.12
N TYR A 23 -0.98 -3.78 7.70
CA TYR A 23 -1.72 -4.68 6.82
C TYR A 23 -3.02 -5.22 7.45
N PRO A 24 -3.02 -5.75 8.69
CA PRO A 24 -4.26 -6.07 9.39
C PRO A 24 -5.26 -4.92 9.45
N SER A 25 -4.81 -3.68 9.67
CA SER A 25 -5.70 -2.51 9.71
C SER A 25 -6.32 -2.18 8.36
N ILE A 26 -5.58 -2.37 7.26
CA ILE A 26 -6.10 -2.22 5.90
C ILE A 26 -7.12 -3.33 5.61
N GLN A 27 -6.84 -4.56 6.04
CA GLN A 27 -7.73 -5.69 5.85
C GLN A 27 -9.01 -5.60 6.69
N GLN A 28 -8.96 -4.98 7.87
CA GLN A 28 -10.14 -4.72 8.71
C GLN A 28 -10.97 -3.55 8.17
N SER A 29 -10.36 -2.59 7.48
CA SER A 29 -11.11 -1.52 6.82
C SER A 29 -12.00 -2.09 5.71
N ALA A 30 -13.13 -1.43 5.41
CA ALA A 30 -14.15 -1.88 4.43
C ALA A 30 -13.67 -1.84 2.96
N VAL A 31 -12.43 -2.27 2.70
CA VAL A 31 -11.78 -2.34 1.39
C VAL A 31 -12.18 -3.67 0.73
N ASN A 32 -12.96 -3.57 -0.35
CA ASN A 32 -13.58 -4.73 -1.01
C ASN A 32 -12.62 -5.49 -1.95
N PHE A 33 -11.75 -6.38 -1.49
CA PHE A 33 -10.81 -7.04 -2.40
C PHE A 33 -11.49 -7.87 -3.51
N SER A 34 -10.94 -7.78 -4.73
CA SER A 34 -11.32 -8.66 -5.83
C SER A 34 -10.88 -10.10 -5.55
N ILE A 35 -11.84 -11.02 -5.57
CA ILE A 35 -11.68 -12.46 -5.41
C ILE A 35 -11.78 -13.25 -6.72
N GLY A 36 -12.06 -12.61 -7.85
CA GLY A 36 -12.08 -13.29 -9.15
C GLY A 36 -10.89 -12.98 -10.04
N LYS A 37 -10.86 -13.66 -11.19
CA LYS A 37 -9.88 -13.43 -12.26
C LYS A 37 -10.21 -12.12 -12.98
N GLY A 38 -9.23 -11.22 -13.06
CA GLY A 38 -9.36 -10.00 -13.86
C GLY A 38 -9.31 -10.29 -15.36
N LYS A 39 -9.89 -9.39 -16.16
CA LYS A 39 -9.88 -9.44 -17.63
C LYS A 39 -8.86 -8.44 -18.17
N PHE A 40 -7.97 -8.91 -19.05
CA PHE A 40 -7.04 -8.05 -19.76
C PHE A 40 -7.75 -7.29 -20.88
N GLN A 41 -7.51 -5.99 -20.96
CA GLN A 41 -8.12 -5.10 -21.95
C GLN A 41 -7.10 -4.11 -22.53
N ILE A 42 -7.42 -3.60 -23.72
CA ILE A 42 -6.71 -2.49 -24.36
C ILE A 42 -7.64 -1.27 -24.31
N LEU A 43 -7.32 -0.32 -23.44
CA LEU A 43 -8.06 0.92 -23.30
C LEU A 43 -7.45 1.96 -24.24
N LYS A 44 -8.30 2.78 -24.89
CA LYS A 44 -7.84 3.92 -25.72
C LYS A 44 -7.44 5.12 -24.87
N ASP A 45 -8.21 5.35 -23.81
CA ASP A 45 -8.07 6.45 -22.88
C ASP A 45 -8.63 6.06 -21.50
N PHE A 46 -8.56 6.99 -20.56
CA PHE A 46 -9.15 6.84 -19.22
C PHE A 46 -10.66 7.23 -19.19
N THR A 47 -11.24 7.71 -20.28
CA THR A 47 -12.54 8.41 -20.32
C THR A 47 -13.77 7.49 -20.41
N ASN A 48 -13.60 6.22 -20.76
CA ASN A 48 -14.73 5.27 -20.87
C ASN A 48 -15.13 4.57 -19.55
N HIS A 49 -14.57 4.97 -18.39
CA HIS A 49 -14.50 4.07 -17.24
C HIS A 49 -15.27 4.51 -15.98
N ARG A 50 -16.30 5.35 -16.13
CA ARG A 50 -17.13 5.82 -14.99
C ARG A 50 -17.90 4.73 -14.24
N GLU A 51 -17.90 3.49 -14.74
CA GLU A 51 -18.60 2.35 -14.12
C GLU A 51 -17.68 1.26 -13.55
N TYR A 52 -16.35 1.38 -13.65
CA TYR A 52 -15.48 0.30 -13.18
C TYR A 52 -15.19 0.36 -11.68
N SER A 53 -15.22 -0.84 -11.14
CA SER A 53 -14.81 -1.32 -9.82
C SER A 53 -13.56 -0.67 -9.25
N HIS A 54 -13.52 -0.57 -7.92
CA HIS A 54 -12.39 -0.12 -7.10
C HIS A 54 -11.11 -0.99 -7.21
N PHE A 55 -10.91 -1.81 -8.25
CA PHE A 55 -9.77 -2.73 -8.35
C PHE A 55 -9.35 -2.87 -9.81
N GLU A 56 -8.42 -2.03 -10.24
CA GLU A 56 -7.81 -2.10 -11.58
C GLU A 56 -6.29 -1.99 -11.50
N ILE A 57 -5.60 -2.60 -12.46
CA ILE A 57 -4.16 -2.49 -12.64
C ILE A 57 -3.89 -2.03 -14.07
N PHE A 58 -3.08 -0.99 -14.23
CA PHE A 58 -2.80 -0.36 -15.51
C PHE A 58 -1.32 -0.42 -15.87
N ARG A 59 -1.04 -0.43 -17.18
CA ARG A 59 0.27 -0.14 -17.74
C ARG A 59 0.33 1.33 -18.13
N VAL A 60 0.92 2.14 -17.27
CA VAL A 60 0.99 3.60 -17.45
C VAL A 60 2.41 4.10 -17.28
N SER A 61 2.80 5.04 -18.14
CA SER A 61 3.98 5.86 -17.95
C SER A 61 3.63 6.99 -16.99
N ILE A 62 4.40 7.13 -15.92
CA ILE A 62 4.26 8.22 -14.95
C ILE A 62 5.52 9.09 -15.05
N GLU A 63 5.31 10.39 -15.17
CA GLU A 63 6.39 11.39 -15.17
C GLU A 63 7.26 11.23 -13.92
N LYS A 64 8.56 11.01 -14.12
CA LYS A 64 9.52 10.85 -13.02
C LYS A 64 9.92 12.23 -12.50
N LYS A 65 9.46 12.54 -11.28
CA LYS A 65 9.95 13.65 -10.46
C LYS A 65 10.79 13.12 -9.31
N ASP A 66 11.80 13.89 -8.92
CA ASP A 66 12.61 13.60 -7.73
C ASP A 66 11.77 13.88 -6.47
N THR A 67 11.03 12.88 -6.02
CA THR A 67 10.17 12.97 -4.84
C THR A 67 10.13 11.64 -4.09
N PRO A 68 10.23 11.67 -2.75
CA PRO A 68 9.98 10.50 -1.92
C PRO A 68 8.49 10.20 -1.74
N LEU A 69 7.57 10.96 -2.34
CA LEU A 69 6.13 10.76 -2.13
C LEU A 69 5.52 9.70 -3.06
N PHE A 70 6.25 9.27 -4.08
CA PHE A 70 5.75 8.32 -5.05
C PHE A 70 6.78 7.25 -5.39
N ARG A 71 6.35 6.00 -5.42
CA ARG A 71 7.17 4.88 -5.85
C ARG A 71 6.97 4.59 -7.33
N TYR A 72 8.02 4.76 -8.12
CA TYR A 72 8.00 4.34 -9.52
C TYR A 72 8.19 2.82 -9.63
N ASN A 73 7.36 2.18 -10.45
CA ASN A 73 7.48 0.78 -10.82
C ASN A 73 8.29 0.66 -12.11
N TYR A 74 9.37 -0.12 -12.08
CA TYR A 74 10.24 -0.38 -13.24
C TYR A 74 9.47 -0.94 -14.46
N HIS A 75 8.43 -1.73 -14.22
CA HIS A 75 7.61 -2.32 -15.27
C HIS A 75 6.44 -1.43 -15.72
N ASN A 76 6.32 -0.21 -15.17
CA ASN A 76 5.22 0.71 -15.45
C ASN A 76 3.83 0.11 -15.18
N VAL A 77 3.72 -0.79 -14.20
CA VAL A 77 2.47 -1.44 -13.79
C VAL A 77 2.01 -0.85 -12.46
N TYR A 78 0.81 -0.27 -12.43
CA TYR A 78 0.31 0.48 -11.28
C TYR A 78 -1.14 0.13 -10.98
N THR A 79 -1.52 0.08 -9.71
CA THR A 79 -2.93 -0.08 -9.33
C THR A 79 -3.69 1.23 -9.53
N HIS A 80 -5.02 1.18 -9.53
CA HIS A 80 -5.86 2.37 -9.52
C HIS A 80 -5.59 3.29 -8.30
N ILE A 81 -5.09 2.74 -7.18
CA ILE A 81 -4.70 3.50 -5.97
C ILE A 81 -3.47 4.35 -6.29
N ASP A 82 -2.45 3.73 -6.87
CA ASP A 82 -1.21 4.40 -7.31
C ASP A 82 -1.54 5.46 -8.36
N PHE A 83 -2.38 5.13 -9.33
CA PHE A 83 -2.85 6.06 -10.36
C PHE A 83 -3.52 7.31 -9.77
N THR A 84 -4.47 7.10 -8.85
CA THR A 84 -5.19 8.20 -8.19
C THR A 84 -4.23 9.02 -7.34
N HIS A 85 -3.28 8.37 -6.67
CA HIS A 85 -2.28 9.04 -5.85
C HIS A 85 -1.29 9.86 -6.69
N ALA A 86 -0.79 9.33 -7.80
CA ALA A 86 0.06 10.05 -8.75
C ALA A 86 -0.63 11.32 -9.26
N LYS A 87 -1.91 11.23 -9.62
CA LYS A 87 -2.71 12.40 -10.01
C LYS A 87 -2.84 13.42 -8.88
N ALA A 88 -3.07 12.97 -7.65
CA ALA A 88 -3.15 13.87 -6.48
C ALA A 88 -1.81 14.59 -6.20
N LEU A 89 -0.67 13.98 -6.55
CA LEU A 89 0.65 14.58 -6.48
C LEU A 89 0.99 15.48 -7.69
N GLY A 90 0.07 15.65 -8.65
CA GLY A 90 0.33 16.43 -9.85
C GLY A 90 1.35 15.80 -10.80
N LEU A 91 1.48 14.47 -10.79
CA LEU A 91 2.29 13.74 -11.77
C LEU A 91 1.48 13.53 -13.04
N GLN A 92 2.11 13.76 -14.20
CA GLN A 92 1.50 13.41 -15.47
C GLN A 92 1.49 11.89 -15.63
N VAL A 93 0.33 11.34 -16.00
CA VAL A 93 0.12 9.91 -16.21
C VAL A 93 -0.39 9.66 -17.63
N THR A 94 0.30 8.81 -18.37
CA THR A 94 -0.01 8.48 -19.77
C THR A 94 -0.18 6.98 -19.91
N LEU A 95 -1.26 6.55 -20.57
CA LEU A 95 -1.51 5.14 -20.84
C LEU A 95 -0.56 4.61 -21.92
N ILE A 96 0.00 3.43 -21.74
CA ILE A 96 0.89 2.80 -22.73
C ILE A 96 0.05 2.18 -23.85
N GLN A 97 0.38 2.52 -25.10
CA GLN A 97 -0.31 2.11 -26.33
C GLN A 97 0.65 1.37 -27.27
N ASP A 98 1.09 0.18 -26.87
CA ASP A 98 2.07 -0.63 -27.62
C ASP A 98 1.44 -1.86 -28.30
N GLY A 99 0.11 -1.89 -28.42
CA GLY A 99 -0.65 -3.00 -28.99
C GLY A 99 -0.85 -4.19 -28.02
N ALA A 100 -0.17 -4.21 -26.87
CA ALA A 100 -0.44 -5.17 -25.80
C ALA A 100 -1.53 -4.66 -24.86
N SER A 101 -2.15 -5.57 -24.10
CA SER A 101 -3.12 -5.19 -23.06
C SER A 101 -2.50 -4.20 -22.08
N ASN A 102 -3.23 -3.14 -21.75
CA ASN A 102 -2.76 -2.04 -20.90
C ASN A 102 -3.61 -1.86 -19.63
N ALA A 103 -4.66 -2.67 -19.45
CA ALA A 103 -5.44 -2.73 -18.23
C ALA A 103 -5.77 -4.17 -17.85
N LEU A 104 -5.83 -4.43 -16.55
CA LEU A 104 -6.40 -5.61 -15.93
C LEU A 104 -7.55 -5.15 -15.03
N ILE A 105 -8.77 -5.47 -15.44
CA ILE A 105 -10.00 -5.00 -14.83
C ILE A 105 -10.68 -6.13 -14.08
N TYR A 106 -11.05 -5.90 -12.83
CA TYR A 106 -11.74 -6.88 -11.99
C TYR A 106 -13.21 -6.52 -11.86
N GLU A 107 -14.14 -7.31 -12.39
CA GLU A 107 -15.57 -6.96 -12.37
C GLU A 107 -16.13 -6.85 -10.94
N LYS A 108 -17.12 -5.99 -10.72
CA LYS A 108 -17.72 -5.74 -9.39
C LYS A 108 -18.32 -7.00 -8.75
N GLU A 109 -18.78 -7.93 -9.58
CA GLU A 109 -19.30 -9.25 -9.16
C GLU A 109 -18.21 -10.18 -8.62
N THR A 110 -16.94 -9.86 -8.91
CA THR A 110 -15.79 -10.59 -8.42
C THR A 110 -15.22 -10.00 -7.14
N GLN A 111 -15.96 -9.16 -6.40
CA GLN A 111 -15.52 -8.55 -5.13
C GLN A 111 -16.30 -9.13 -3.96
N ILE A 112 -15.61 -9.42 -2.83
CA ILE A 112 -16.32 -9.65 -1.57
C ILE A 112 -16.93 -8.31 -1.14
N ARG A 113 -18.24 -8.30 -0.93
CA ARG A 113 -18.94 -7.17 -0.30
C ARG A 113 -18.97 -7.41 1.20
N ASP A 114 -18.83 -6.34 1.96
CA ASP A 114 -18.98 -6.32 3.42
C ASP A 114 -20.29 -7.03 3.87
N GLY A 115 -20.19 -7.94 4.86
CA GLY A 115 -21.34 -8.69 5.41
C GLY A 115 -21.27 -10.23 5.42
N GLU A 116 -20.09 -10.86 5.31
CA GLU A 116 -19.99 -12.33 5.43
C GLU A 116 -20.17 -12.80 6.89
N VAL A 117 -21.06 -13.79 7.08
CA VAL A 117 -21.48 -14.31 8.39
C VAL A 117 -20.69 -15.57 8.73
N LEU A 118 -20.28 -15.71 10.00
CA LEU A 118 -19.67 -16.94 10.53
C LEU A 118 -20.65 -18.11 10.38
N ASP A 119 -20.29 -19.09 9.55
CA ASP A 119 -21.18 -20.20 9.18
C ASP A 119 -21.27 -21.25 10.31
N SER A 120 -20.12 -21.70 10.80
CA SER A 120 -20.06 -22.58 11.96
C SER A 120 -18.70 -22.58 12.65
N ILE A 121 -18.73 -22.90 13.95
CA ILE A 121 -17.54 -23.21 14.76
C ILE A 121 -17.62 -24.69 15.11
N VAL A 122 -16.62 -25.47 14.69
CA VAL A 122 -16.57 -26.92 14.93
C VAL A 122 -15.40 -27.24 15.86
N PRO A 123 -15.63 -27.82 17.05
CA PRO A 123 -14.53 -28.29 17.90
C PRO A 123 -13.85 -29.49 17.26
N ILE A 124 -12.51 -29.46 17.18
CA ILE A 124 -11.68 -30.58 16.68
C ILE A 124 -11.01 -31.34 17.84
N GLY A 125 -10.95 -30.74 19.03
CA GLY A 125 -10.40 -31.34 20.25
C GLY A 125 -10.62 -30.44 21.46
N GLU A 126 -10.09 -30.83 22.63
CA GLU A 126 -10.37 -30.14 23.90
C GLU A 126 -9.91 -28.67 23.95
N GLU A 127 -8.94 -28.28 23.11
CA GLU A 127 -8.44 -26.90 23.02
C GLU A 127 -8.35 -26.37 21.57
N GLN A 128 -8.98 -27.02 20.59
CA GLN A 128 -8.89 -26.62 19.19
C GLN A 128 -10.24 -26.47 18.51
N TRP A 129 -10.40 -25.34 17.84
CA TRP A 129 -11.61 -24.97 17.11
C TRP A 129 -11.30 -24.75 15.63
N ARG A 130 -12.17 -25.27 14.77
CA ARG A 130 -12.22 -24.95 13.34
C ARG A 130 -13.26 -23.86 13.12
N PHE A 131 -12.85 -22.77 12.52
CA PHE A 131 -13.77 -21.75 12.02
C PHE A 131 -14.05 -22.06 10.55
N GLN A 132 -15.32 -22.28 10.22
CA GLN A 132 -15.77 -22.49 8.85
C GLN A 132 -16.52 -21.23 8.40
N PHE A 133 -16.01 -20.62 7.33
CA PHE A 133 -16.63 -19.48 6.66
C PHE A 133 -17.22 -20.00 5.34
N THR A 134 -18.48 -19.65 5.03
CA THR A 134 -19.09 -19.95 3.73
C THR A 134 -19.09 -18.70 2.84
N ASN A 135 -18.58 -18.88 1.62
CA ASN A 135 -18.89 -18.02 0.49
C ASN A 135 -19.48 -18.92 -0.61
N PRO A 136 -20.81 -18.95 -0.80
CA PRO A 136 -21.50 -19.98 -1.59
C PRO A 136 -21.20 -19.93 -3.11
N GLY A 137 -20.43 -18.93 -3.58
CA GLY A 137 -20.08 -18.80 -4.99
C GLY A 137 -18.77 -19.46 -5.39
N ASN A 138 -17.68 -19.26 -4.63
CA ASN A 138 -16.38 -19.92 -4.81
C ASN A 138 -15.38 -19.40 -3.74
N PRO A 139 -15.11 -20.13 -2.64
CA PRO A 139 -14.10 -19.72 -1.66
C PRO A 139 -12.65 -20.07 -2.08
N PHE A 140 -12.43 -20.30 -3.40
CA PHE A 140 -11.21 -20.65 -4.16
C PHE A 140 -10.87 -22.13 -4.38
N LYS A 141 -10.61 -22.43 -5.66
CA LYS A 141 -9.88 -23.60 -6.17
C LYS A 141 -9.13 -23.27 -7.50
N GLY A 142 -8.26 -22.23 -7.51
CA GLY A 142 -7.34 -21.90 -8.64
C GLY A 142 -7.20 -20.41 -9.08
N GLU A 143 -6.05 -20.07 -9.70
CA GLU A 143 -5.50 -18.76 -10.18
C GLU A 143 -5.79 -17.48 -9.37
N TYR A 144 -4.91 -17.22 -8.40
CA TYR A 144 -5.00 -16.30 -7.25
C TYR A 144 -5.48 -14.85 -7.50
N PRO A 145 -6.30 -14.30 -6.57
CA PRO A 145 -6.60 -12.88 -6.51
C PRO A 145 -5.32 -12.09 -6.16
N ARG A 146 -5.03 -11.04 -6.94
CA ARG A 146 -3.83 -10.22 -6.75
C ARG A 146 -4.08 -9.16 -5.67
N ILE A 147 -4.26 -9.60 -4.42
CA ILE A 147 -4.52 -8.71 -3.27
C ILE A 147 -3.26 -7.91 -2.90
N ALA A 148 -2.09 -8.54 -2.98
CA ALA A 148 -0.82 -7.95 -2.56
C ALA A 148 -0.51 -6.60 -3.24
N PRO A 149 -0.65 -6.43 -4.57
CA PRO A 149 -0.51 -5.12 -5.22
C PRO A 149 -1.37 -4.02 -4.61
N PHE A 150 -2.64 -4.32 -4.27
CA PHE A 150 -3.54 -3.32 -3.70
C PHE A 150 -3.18 -2.97 -2.25
N LEU A 151 -2.83 -3.97 -1.42
CA LEU A 151 -2.35 -3.73 -0.06
C LEU A 151 -1.09 -2.86 -0.05
N LEU A 152 -0.14 -3.15 -0.95
CA LEU A 152 1.10 -2.38 -1.10
C LEU A 152 0.82 -0.94 -1.53
N ALA A 153 -0.06 -0.73 -2.51
CA ALA A 153 -0.42 0.60 -2.99
C ALA A 153 -1.14 1.43 -1.93
N TYR A 154 -2.07 0.82 -1.16
CA TYR A 154 -2.69 1.48 -0.01
C TYR A 154 -1.65 1.91 1.02
N SER A 155 -0.69 1.03 1.31
CA SER A 155 0.34 1.30 2.31
C SER A 155 1.24 2.45 1.90
N GLN A 156 1.73 2.42 0.66
CA GLN A 156 2.58 3.47 0.12
C GLN A 156 1.84 4.81 0.04
N LYS A 157 0.58 4.81 -0.37
CA LYS A 157 -0.28 6.01 -0.37
C LYS A 157 -0.47 6.57 1.05
N PHE A 158 -0.67 5.71 2.04
CA PHE A 158 -0.84 6.13 3.43
C PHE A 158 0.43 6.80 3.96
N ILE A 159 1.58 6.14 3.84
CA ILE A 159 2.87 6.70 4.30
C ILE A 159 3.19 7.99 3.55
N SER A 160 2.99 8.03 2.23
CA SER A 160 3.19 9.24 1.42
C SER A 160 2.37 10.42 1.94
N LYS A 161 1.09 10.21 2.26
CA LYS A 161 0.24 11.25 2.84
C LYS A 161 0.69 11.68 4.22
N MET A 162 1.16 10.75 5.05
CA MET A 162 1.67 11.06 6.37
C MET A 162 2.84 12.02 6.25
N VAL A 163 3.88 11.65 5.50
CA VAL A 163 5.14 12.40 5.43
C VAL A 163 5.09 13.63 4.53
N GLN A 164 3.99 13.86 3.80
CA GLN A 164 3.86 14.93 2.82
C GLN A 164 4.16 16.33 3.39
N LEU A 165 3.78 16.59 4.65
CA LEU A 165 4.00 17.87 5.33
C LEU A 165 5.46 18.09 5.78
N TYR A 166 6.23 17.01 5.90
CA TYR A 166 7.60 17.01 6.43
C TYR A 166 8.60 16.43 5.42
N ILE A 167 8.28 16.55 4.13
CA ILE A 167 9.02 15.93 3.02
C ILE A 167 10.51 16.29 3.02
N ASP A 168 10.83 17.52 3.42
CA ASP A 168 12.19 18.07 3.54
C ASP A 168 13.02 17.36 4.62
N LYS A 169 12.34 16.87 5.67
CA LYS A 169 12.92 16.17 6.81
C LYS A 169 12.93 14.66 6.65
N VAL A 170 12.29 14.11 5.62
CA VAL A 170 12.31 12.67 5.35
C VAL A 170 13.72 12.22 5.00
N ARG A 171 14.26 11.30 5.80
CA ARG A 171 15.57 10.68 5.57
C ARG A 171 15.45 9.27 5.03
N HIS A 172 14.43 8.55 5.48
CA HIS A 172 14.20 7.17 5.07
C HIS A 172 12.71 6.86 5.01
N ILE A 173 12.30 6.10 4.01
CA ILE A 173 10.97 5.50 4.00
C ILE A 173 11.05 4.02 3.61
N HIS A 174 10.34 3.19 4.37
CA HIS A 174 10.10 1.78 4.06
C HIS A 174 8.61 1.44 4.13
N THR A 175 8.27 0.17 3.87
CA THR A 175 6.90 -0.30 3.58
C THR A 175 5.82 0.12 4.59
N ASN A 176 6.17 0.21 5.88
CA ASN A 176 5.25 0.47 6.99
C ASN A 176 5.71 1.63 7.90
N GLY A 177 6.85 2.26 7.59
CA GLY A 177 7.45 3.24 8.48
C GLY A 177 8.38 4.20 7.76
N PHE A 178 8.81 5.23 8.48
CA PHE A 178 9.66 6.29 7.97
C PHE A 178 10.53 6.88 9.08
N ILE A 179 11.61 7.53 8.68
CA ILE A 179 12.52 8.26 9.57
C ILE A 179 12.51 9.72 9.17
N LEU A 180 12.25 10.59 10.17
CA LEU A 180 12.36 12.03 10.04
C LEU A 180 13.60 12.52 10.77
N GLU A 181 14.29 13.48 10.16
CA GLU A 181 15.29 14.30 10.83
C GLU A 181 14.59 15.28 11.77
N GLU A 182 14.99 15.23 13.03
CA GLU A 182 14.43 16.07 14.09
C GLU A 182 15.55 16.59 14.99
N ASP A 183 15.24 17.65 15.75
CA ASP A 183 16.12 18.14 16.81
C ASP A 183 15.75 17.47 18.14
N VAL A 184 16.75 17.05 18.90
CA VAL A 184 16.61 16.46 20.24
C VAL A 184 15.87 17.39 21.20
N ASN A 185 16.06 18.71 21.04
CA ASN A 185 15.51 19.72 21.94
C ASN A 185 14.07 20.10 21.60
N ASN A 186 13.56 19.71 20.44
CA ASN A 186 12.22 20.03 19.99
C ASN A 186 11.23 18.90 20.27
N SER A 187 9.97 19.28 20.42
CA SER A 187 8.88 18.30 20.51
C SER A 187 8.80 17.48 19.21
N PRO A 188 8.48 16.17 19.29
CA PRO A 188 8.36 15.32 18.11
C PRO A 188 7.36 15.86 17.08
N LEU A 189 7.64 15.68 15.78
CA LEU A 189 6.75 16.13 14.71
C LEU A 189 5.42 15.37 14.70
N TYR A 190 5.45 14.13 15.18
CA TYR A 190 4.26 13.34 15.50
C TYR A 190 4.22 12.99 16.98
N THR A 191 3.07 13.26 17.60
CA THR A 191 2.78 12.78 18.95
C THR A 191 2.19 11.38 18.85
N CYS A 192 2.90 10.38 19.42
CA CYS A 192 2.44 9.00 19.47
C CYS A 192 1.89 8.68 20.87
N SER A 193 0.75 7.97 20.94
CA SER A 193 0.23 7.47 22.22
C SER A 193 1.16 6.38 22.78
N LYS A 194 1.31 6.32 24.11
CA LYS A 194 2.06 5.23 24.77
C LYS A 194 1.47 3.86 24.49
N ASP A 195 0.16 3.78 24.24
CA ASP A 195 -0.54 2.53 23.90
C ASP A 195 -0.70 2.32 22.38
N ALA A 196 0.01 3.09 21.54
CA ALA A 196 -0.08 2.96 20.08
C ALA A 196 0.19 1.52 19.59
N PHE A 197 1.06 0.77 20.26
CA PHE A 197 1.35 -0.63 19.93
C PHE A 197 0.16 -1.59 20.14
N LYS A 198 -0.89 -1.18 20.87
CA LYS A 198 -2.13 -1.94 21.07
C LYS A 198 -3.26 -1.47 20.16
N THR A 199 -3.12 -0.31 19.54
CA THR A 199 -4.15 0.30 18.71
C THR A 199 -3.83 0.06 17.23
N LEU A 200 -4.73 -0.63 16.53
CA LEU A 200 -4.60 -0.85 15.09
C LEU A 200 -4.49 0.50 14.36
N LYS A 201 -3.56 0.60 13.39
CA LYS A 201 -3.33 1.80 12.58
C LYS A 201 -2.79 3.02 13.35
N ALA A 202 -2.35 2.82 14.59
CA ALA A 202 -1.70 3.87 15.34
C ALA A 202 -0.22 3.94 14.98
N LEU A 203 0.22 5.15 14.61
CA LEU A 203 1.62 5.48 14.48
C LEU A 203 2.30 5.30 15.85
N LYS A 204 3.29 4.42 15.90
CA LYS A 204 4.16 4.24 17.06
C LYS A 204 5.51 4.87 16.77
N PHE A 205 6.07 5.46 17.82
CA PHE A 205 7.49 5.79 17.85
C PHE A 205 8.27 4.53 18.20
N GLU A 206 9.27 4.18 17.40
CA GLU A 206 10.08 2.98 17.64
C GLU A 206 11.39 3.28 18.34
N ARG A 207 12.12 4.28 17.84
CA ARG A 207 13.45 4.63 18.33
C ARG A 207 13.88 6.02 17.88
N GLU A 208 14.79 6.60 18.63
CA GLU A 208 15.53 7.82 18.30
C GLU A 208 17.02 7.53 18.39
N GLU A 209 17.76 7.74 17.30
CA GLU A 209 19.19 7.43 17.24
C GLU A 209 19.88 8.39 16.28
N GLU A 210 21.19 8.55 16.45
CA GLU A 210 22.04 9.14 15.42
C GLU A 210 22.08 8.17 14.22
N CYS A 211 21.37 8.54 13.16
CA CYS A 211 21.14 7.69 12.02
C CYS A 211 22.22 7.92 10.96
N HIS A 212 22.92 6.83 10.59
CA HIS A 212 23.75 6.79 9.39
C HIS A 212 23.01 6.02 8.29
N VAL A 213 22.19 6.71 7.51
CA VAL A 213 21.49 6.09 6.38
C VAL A 213 22.48 5.99 5.20
N LYS A 214 23.08 4.80 5.04
CA LYS A 214 23.95 4.49 3.88
C LYS A 214 23.11 3.87 2.78
N ASN A 215 23.23 4.41 1.56
CA ASN A 215 22.54 3.86 0.40
C ASN A 215 23.04 2.43 0.13
N ALA A 216 22.19 1.42 0.36
CA ALA A 216 22.56 0.02 0.18
C ALA A 216 22.79 -0.38 -1.29
N ASN A 217 22.45 0.50 -2.25
CA ASN A 217 22.74 0.31 -3.68
C ASN A 217 24.09 0.90 -4.11
N GLN A 218 24.84 1.54 -3.20
CA GLN A 218 26.26 1.88 -3.38
C GLN A 218 27.13 0.80 -2.75
N VAL A 219 27.07 -0.42 -3.27
CA VAL A 219 28.16 -1.39 -3.09
C VAL A 219 29.08 -1.23 -4.28
N VAL A 220 30.31 -0.82 -4.01
CA VAL A 220 31.43 -0.70 -4.96
C VAL A 220 31.72 -2.05 -5.62
#